data_AF-A0A7C4JZI4-F1
#
_entry.id   AF-A0A7C4JZI4-F1
#
_cell.length_a   1.000
_cell.length_b   1.000
_cell.length_c   1.000
_cell.angle_alpha   90.00
_cell.angle_beta   90.00
_cell.angle_gamma   90.00
#
_symmetry.space_group_name_H-M   'P 1'
#
loop_
_entity.id
_entity.type
_entity.pdbx_description
1 polymer ?
#
loop_
_entity_poly.entity_id
_entity_poly.type
_entity_poly.pdbx_seq_one_letter_code
_entity_poly.pdbx_strand_id
1 'polypeptide(L)'
;EVPSWYIKITDYAERLLEDLKLLEGKWPERVIVQQRNWIGRSEGAILKFFVGDIPIEVFTTRPDTVFGATFVVLAPEHPLTLSLAKKGGKVEEVETFVKKMKSMSSRERGIQEEKEGVFLGVYAVNPANGEKIPVWTANYVLYEYGTGAIMCVPAHDQRDYEFAIKYGLPIKPVIKPLEGEPPKDKAYEGPGVLINSAHFDGMDSQSAKKAITQWLKDKGLGDFKTTYRLRDWNISRQRYWGTPIPIIYCERCGILTVPEDQLPVLLPENVSISGHGNPLAQVEEWVNTTCPKCGGPAKRETDTMDTFFDSSWYFLRFCDPKNEKEIFDKNKVNKWMPVDYYIGGIEHAVLHLLYARFFQKFLYDLGLVKDVEPFQRLITQGMVLKRWVSVEKFLEFLGLSPEDSIESLKAKISELTL
;
A
#
# COMPACT_ATOMS: atom_id res chain seq x y z
N GLU A 1 10.21 15.57 -2.53
CA GLU A 1 8.82 15.24 -2.18
C GLU A 1 7.95 16.45 -2.50
N VAL A 2 6.75 16.22 -3.03
CA VAL A 2 5.77 17.29 -3.32
C VAL A 2 4.62 17.09 -2.32
N PRO A 3 4.23 18.12 -1.55
CA PRO A 3 3.04 18.05 -0.70
C PRO A 3 1.81 17.61 -1.53
N SER A 4 0.95 16.78 -0.97
CA SER A 4 -0.20 16.21 -1.70
C SER A 4 -1.36 15.93 -0.75
N TRP A 5 -2.57 15.86 -1.31
CA TRP A 5 -3.78 15.49 -0.59
C TRP A 5 -3.98 13.97 -0.58
N TYR A 6 -4.28 13.45 0.59
CA TYR A 6 -4.50 12.03 0.83
C TYR A 6 -5.86 11.80 1.46
N ILE A 7 -6.58 10.79 0.99
CA ILE A 7 -7.74 10.24 1.68
C ILE A 7 -7.27 9.08 2.56
N LYS A 8 -7.67 9.12 3.84
CA LYS A 8 -7.27 8.16 4.86
C LYS A 8 -8.03 6.83 4.76
N ILE A 9 -7.97 6.19 3.59
CA ILE A 9 -8.59 4.88 3.32
C ILE A 9 -8.06 3.78 4.26
N THR A 10 -6.86 3.96 4.84
CA THR A 10 -6.30 3.02 5.82
C THR A 10 -7.13 2.91 7.11
N ASP A 11 -7.90 3.93 7.48
CA ASP A 11 -8.84 3.85 8.61
C ASP A 11 -9.98 2.83 8.34
N TYR A 12 -10.19 2.45 7.07
CA TYR A 12 -11.16 1.43 6.65
C TYR A 12 -10.51 0.09 6.29
N ALA A 13 -9.18 -0.06 6.47
CA ALA A 13 -8.45 -1.24 5.99
C ALA A 13 -9.01 -2.56 6.54
N GLU A 14 -9.32 -2.64 7.85
CA GLU A 14 -9.88 -3.84 8.46
C GLU A 14 -11.27 -4.15 7.92
N ARG A 15 -12.17 -3.16 7.85
CA ARG A 15 -13.53 -3.34 7.30
C ARG A 15 -13.48 -3.75 5.82
N LEU A 16 -12.62 -3.12 5.02
CA LEU A 16 -12.43 -3.46 3.62
C LEU A 16 -11.92 -4.90 3.45
N LEU A 17 -11.12 -5.40 4.39
CA LEU A 17 -10.61 -6.77 4.37
C LEU A 17 -11.66 -7.77 4.85
N GLU A 18 -12.24 -7.55 6.03
CA GLU A 18 -13.21 -8.45 6.64
C GLU A 18 -14.45 -8.62 5.77
N ASP A 19 -14.95 -7.54 5.17
CA ASP A 19 -16.17 -7.57 4.37
C ASP A 19 -15.98 -8.24 3.00
N LEU A 20 -14.75 -8.64 2.62
CA LEU A 20 -14.55 -9.53 1.47
C LEU A 20 -15.34 -10.84 1.63
N LYS A 21 -15.54 -11.32 2.87
CA LYS A 21 -16.37 -12.50 3.16
C LYS A 21 -17.83 -12.35 2.69
N LEU A 22 -18.35 -11.13 2.59
CA LEU A 22 -19.70 -10.85 2.09
C LEU A 22 -19.79 -11.04 0.56
N LEU A 23 -18.65 -11.00 -0.11
CA LEU A 23 -18.48 -11.05 -1.56
C LEU A 23 -18.01 -12.44 -2.05
N GLU A 24 -17.53 -13.30 -1.16
CA GLU A 24 -17.16 -14.68 -1.46
C GLU A 24 -18.33 -15.45 -2.09
N GLY A 25 -18.04 -16.18 -3.18
CA GLY A 25 -19.05 -16.86 -4.00
C GLY A 25 -19.86 -15.97 -4.94
N LYS A 26 -19.72 -14.63 -4.86
CA LYS A 26 -20.41 -13.66 -5.74
C LYS A 26 -19.45 -12.86 -6.62
N TRP A 27 -18.22 -12.71 -6.17
CA TRP A 27 -17.12 -12.12 -6.92
C TRP A 27 -16.13 -13.21 -7.34
N PRO A 28 -15.37 -13.02 -8.45
CA PRO A 28 -14.32 -13.96 -8.82
C PRO A 28 -13.27 -14.04 -7.72
N GLU A 29 -12.89 -15.25 -7.32
CA GLU A 29 -11.92 -15.48 -6.23
C GLU A 29 -10.60 -14.74 -6.47
N ARG A 30 -10.18 -14.66 -7.75
CA ARG A 30 -8.98 -13.90 -8.14
C ARG A 30 -9.04 -12.42 -7.77
N VAL A 31 -10.21 -11.78 -7.80
CA VAL A 31 -10.38 -10.37 -7.37
C VAL A 31 -10.26 -10.28 -5.85
N ILE A 32 -10.93 -11.18 -5.13
CA ILE A 32 -10.90 -11.25 -3.66
C ILE A 32 -9.47 -11.42 -3.16
N VAL A 33 -8.74 -12.41 -3.71
CA VAL A 33 -7.32 -12.65 -3.38
C VAL A 33 -6.46 -11.43 -3.69
N GLN A 34 -6.67 -10.77 -4.83
CA GLN A 34 -5.92 -9.55 -5.17
C GLN A 34 -6.17 -8.43 -4.17
N GLN A 35 -7.42 -8.17 -3.76
CA GLN A 35 -7.72 -7.15 -2.75
C GLN A 35 -7.18 -7.54 -1.37
N ARG A 36 -7.33 -8.80 -0.95
CA ARG A 36 -6.78 -9.33 0.31
C ARG A 36 -5.27 -9.10 0.38
N ASN A 37 -4.56 -9.44 -0.70
CA ASN A 37 -3.11 -9.22 -0.81
C ASN A 37 -2.77 -7.73 -0.86
N TRP A 38 -3.55 -6.92 -1.59
CA TRP A 38 -3.36 -5.46 -1.68
C TRP A 38 -3.47 -4.77 -0.33
N ILE A 39 -4.54 -5.08 0.42
CA ILE A 39 -4.74 -4.58 1.77
C ILE A 39 -3.62 -5.08 2.69
N GLY A 40 -3.28 -6.37 2.60
CA GLY A 40 -2.06 -6.93 3.17
C GLY A 40 -1.95 -6.73 4.67
N ARG A 41 -2.94 -7.20 5.43
CA ARG A 41 -2.93 -7.16 6.89
C ARG A 41 -1.83 -8.07 7.44
N SER A 42 -1.02 -7.53 8.33
CA SER A 42 0.06 -8.21 9.02
C SER A 42 -0.07 -8.00 10.52
N GLU A 43 -0.25 -9.09 11.27
CA GLU A 43 -0.15 -9.08 12.72
C GLU A 43 1.30 -9.31 13.13
N GLY A 44 1.76 -8.50 14.06
CA GLY A 44 3.13 -8.57 14.55
C GLY A 44 3.30 -7.81 15.85
N ALA A 45 4.52 -7.36 16.06
CA ALA A 45 4.90 -6.59 17.23
C ALA A 45 5.72 -5.37 16.82
N ILE A 46 5.57 -4.29 17.58
CA ILE A 46 6.59 -3.24 17.66
C ILE A 46 7.54 -3.64 18.77
N LEU A 47 8.85 -3.70 18.47
CA LEU A 47 9.91 -3.97 19.45
C LEU A 47 10.83 -2.76 19.55
N LYS A 48 11.33 -2.45 20.74
CA LYS A 48 12.19 -1.29 21.01
C LYS A 48 13.64 -1.72 21.19
N PHE A 49 14.48 -1.38 20.22
CA PHE A 49 15.94 -1.48 20.32
C PHE A 49 16.51 -0.13 20.78
N PHE A 50 17.65 -0.11 21.45
CA PHE A 50 18.15 1.14 22.06
C PHE A 50 19.59 1.49 21.68
N VAL A 51 19.82 2.71 21.20
CA VAL A 51 21.16 3.30 21.04
C VAL A 51 21.38 4.33 22.15
N GLY A 52 21.98 3.91 23.26
CA GLY A 52 21.90 4.68 24.52
C GLY A 52 20.44 4.80 24.94
N ASP A 53 19.96 6.02 25.18
CA ASP A 53 18.55 6.26 25.54
C ASP A 53 17.63 6.50 24.33
N ILE A 54 18.15 6.39 23.09
CA ILE A 54 17.34 6.59 21.88
C ILE A 54 16.65 5.28 21.49
N PRO A 55 15.31 5.21 21.51
CA PRO A 55 14.59 4.04 21.03
C PRO A 55 14.56 4.02 19.49
N ILE A 56 14.82 2.84 18.94
CA ILE A 56 14.52 2.45 17.57
C ILE A 56 13.37 1.46 17.63
N GLU A 57 12.18 1.92 17.25
CA GLU A 57 11.01 1.05 17.14
C GLU A 57 11.06 0.29 15.82
N VAL A 58 11.00 -1.03 15.87
CA VAL A 58 10.95 -1.89 14.68
C VAL A 58 9.64 -2.65 14.63
N PHE A 59 9.05 -2.78 13.45
CA PHE A 59 7.92 -3.67 13.24
C PHE A 59 8.40 -5.04 12.74
N THR A 60 7.87 -6.12 13.32
CA THR A 60 8.14 -7.49 12.84
C THR A 60 6.91 -8.38 12.96
N THR A 61 6.69 -9.22 11.96
CA THR A 61 5.70 -10.33 11.98
C THR A 61 6.28 -11.63 12.57
N ARG A 62 7.58 -11.60 12.91
CA ARG A 62 8.34 -12.71 13.50
C ARG A 62 8.97 -12.33 14.84
N PRO A 63 8.20 -11.86 15.84
CA PRO A 63 8.76 -11.59 17.16
C PRO A 63 9.33 -12.86 17.83
N ASP A 64 8.93 -14.05 17.36
CA ASP A 64 9.51 -15.34 17.76
C ASP A 64 11.03 -15.43 17.51
N THR A 65 11.57 -14.64 16.58
CA THR A 65 12.97 -14.73 16.17
C THR A 65 13.86 -13.61 16.71
N VAL A 66 13.36 -12.77 17.63
CA VAL A 66 14.08 -11.60 18.16
C VAL A 66 15.44 -11.93 18.78
N PHE A 67 15.62 -13.12 19.36
CA PHE A 67 16.91 -13.57 19.93
C PHE A 67 17.99 -13.81 18.87
N GLY A 68 17.59 -13.98 17.60
CA GLY A 68 18.45 -14.15 16.45
C GLY A 68 18.68 -12.84 15.68
N ALA A 69 18.15 -11.71 16.16
CA ALA A 69 18.39 -10.42 15.55
C ALA A 69 19.84 -9.98 15.78
N THR A 70 20.64 -9.90 14.71
CA THR A 70 22.08 -9.63 14.76
C THR A 70 22.47 -8.24 14.25
N PHE A 71 21.54 -7.50 13.66
CA PHE A 71 21.67 -6.08 13.31
C PHE A 71 20.30 -5.43 13.16
N VAL A 72 20.27 -4.09 13.14
CA VAL A 72 19.07 -3.29 12.87
C VAL A 72 19.31 -2.46 11.62
N VAL A 73 18.30 -2.33 10.76
CA VAL A 73 18.38 -1.51 9.56
C VAL A 73 17.30 -0.43 9.57
N LEU A 74 17.70 0.81 9.33
CA LEU A 74 16.83 1.96 9.15
C LEU A 74 16.68 2.30 7.67
N ALA A 75 15.48 2.71 7.27
CA ALA A 75 15.27 3.31 5.96
C ALA A 75 16.18 4.56 5.79
N PRO A 76 16.68 4.84 4.58
CA PRO A 76 17.49 6.03 4.31
C PRO A 76 16.80 7.34 4.73
N GLU A 77 15.47 7.39 4.60
CA GLU A 77 14.63 8.54 4.95
C GLU A 77 14.29 8.63 6.44
N HIS A 78 14.58 7.59 7.23
CA HIS A 78 14.20 7.53 8.64
C HIS A 78 14.85 8.68 9.43
N PRO A 79 14.11 9.44 10.27
CA PRO A 79 14.64 10.59 11.00
C PRO A 79 15.89 10.27 11.83
N LEU A 80 15.96 9.05 12.37
CA LEU A 80 17.12 8.60 13.14
C LEU A 80 18.37 8.34 12.31
N THR A 81 18.28 8.05 11.00
CA THR A 81 19.42 7.62 10.18
C THR A 81 20.59 8.60 10.23
N LEU A 82 20.35 9.89 9.91
CA LEU A 82 21.40 10.92 9.96
C LEU A 82 21.80 11.27 11.40
N SER A 83 20.83 11.29 12.33
CA SER A 83 21.10 11.61 13.74
C SER A 83 22.02 10.59 14.41
N LEU A 84 21.85 9.30 14.10
CA LEU A 84 22.65 8.20 14.61
C LEU A 84 23.99 8.11 13.87
N ALA A 85 24.02 8.35 12.55
CA ALA A 85 25.27 8.49 11.80
C ALA A 85 26.17 9.59 12.39
N LYS A 86 25.57 10.70 12.85
CA LYS A 86 26.30 11.76 13.57
C LYS A 86 26.91 11.29 14.87
N LYS A 87 26.18 10.51 15.66
CA LYS A 87 26.73 9.90 16.88
C LYS A 87 27.84 8.89 16.59
N GLY A 88 27.75 8.16 15.48
CA GLY A 88 28.74 7.15 15.08
C GLY A 88 29.91 7.67 14.24
N GLY A 89 29.98 8.97 13.94
CA GLY A 89 31.05 9.56 13.12
C GLY A 89 31.01 9.15 11.64
N LYS A 90 29.83 8.81 11.11
CA LYS A 90 29.62 8.28 9.75
C LYS A 90 28.77 9.18 8.84
N VAL A 91 28.59 10.45 9.21
CA VAL A 91 27.66 11.39 8.54
C VAL A 91 27.92 11.50 7.03
N GLU A 92 29.16 11.75 6.60
CA GLU A 92 29.47 12.01 5.19
C GLU A 92 29.13 10.81 4.28
N GLU A 93 29.49 9.61 4.73
CA GLU A 93 29.22 8.34 4.04
C GLU A 93 27.70 8.10 3.95
N VAL A 94 26.99 8.28 5.07
CA VAL A 94 25.55 8.06 5.16
C VAL A 94 24.77 9.13 4.38
N GLU A 95 25.15 10.40 4.42
CA GLU A 95 24.50 11.45 3.64
C GLU A 95 24.63 11.21 2.14
N THR A 96 25.79 10.74 1.69
CA THR A 96 26.01 10.37 0.29
C THR A 96 25.06 9.23 -0.11
N PHE A 97 24.96 8.21 0.73
CA PHE A 97 24.03 7.09 0.51
C PHE A 97 22.57 7.54 0.49
N VAL A 98 22.14 8.37 1.46
CA VAL A 98 20.76 8.90 1.53
C VAL A 98 20.44 9.75 0.31
N LYS A 99 21.36 10.58 -0.19
CA LYS A 99 21.18 11.35 -1.43
C LYS A 99 21.01 10.44 -2.64
N LYS A 100 21.83 9.39 -2.78
CA LYS A 100 21.68 8.37 -3.83
C LYS A 100 20.29 7.74 -3.75
N MET A 101 19.87 7.29 -2.56
CA MET A 101 18.57 6.64 -2.37
C MET A 101 17.38 7.55 -2.70
N LYS A 102 17.45 8.85 -2.35
CA LYS A 102 16.40 9.83 -2.68
C LYS A 102 16.28 10.15 -4.18
N SER A 103 17.31 9.85 -4.97
CA SER A 103 17.24 9.99 -6.43
C SER A 103 16.51 8.82 -7.11
N MET A 104 16.19 7.77 -6.36
CA MET A 104 15.50 6.57 -6.82
C MET A 104 14.08 6.52 -6.24
N SER A 105 13.12 6.04 -7.02
CA SER A 105 11.78 5.76 -6.53
C SER A 105 11.78 4.56 -5.56
N SER A 106 10.83 4.51 -4.63
CA SER A 106 10.66 3.37 -3.71
C SER A 106 10.42 2.05 -4.46
N ARG A 107 9.85 2.11 -5.68
CA ARG A 107 9.69 0.94 -6.57
C ARG A 107 11.02 0.46 -7.12
N GLU A 108 11.88 1.36 -7.60
CA GLU A 108 13.22 0.99 -8.09
C GLU A 108 14.06 0.40 -6.97
N ARG A 109 14.01 0.98 -5.76
CA ARG A 109 14.67 0.44 -4.57
C ARG A 109 14.16 -0.96 -4.20
N GLY A 110 12.85 -1.18 -4.29
CA GLY A 110 12.23 -2.46 -3.97
C GLY A 110 12.54 -3.60 -4.95
N ILE A 111 12.87 -3.28 -6.21
CA ILE A 111 13.17 -4.27 -7.26
C ILE A 111 14.68 -4.52 -7.40
N GLN A 112 15.53 -3.70 -6.76
CA GLN A 112 16.98 -3.94 -6.77
C GLN A 112 17.32 -5.30 -6.16
N GLU A 113 17.92 -6.16 -6.99
CA GLU A 113 18.45 -7.45 -6.56
C GLU A 113 19.60 -7.24 -5.58
N GLU A 114 20.54 -6.33 -5.91
CA GLU A 114 21.66 -6.03 -5.04
C GLU A 114 21.23 -5.24 -3.80
N LYS A 115 21.50 -5.82 -2.62
CA LYS A 115 21.29 -5.15 -1.34
C LYS A 115 22.52 -4.29 -1.02
N GLU A 116 22.32 -2.99 -0.89
CA GLU A 116 23.35 -2.03 -0.51
C GLU A 116 23.01 -1.40 0.83
N GLY A 117 24.01 -1.17 1.68
CA GLY A 117 23.84 -0.45 2.93
C GLY A 117 25.15 0.10 3.51
N VAL A 118 24.98 0.98 4.49
CA VAL A 118 26.07 1.70 5.18
C VAL A 118 25.90 1.54 6.69
N PHE A 119 26.99 1.19 7.37
CA PHE A 119 27.03 1.10 8.82
C PHE A 119 27.02 2.51 9.44
N LEU A 120 26.14 2.75 10.41
CA LEU A 120 25.97 4.07 11.01
C LEU A 120 27.03 4.42 12.08
N GLY A 121 27.94 3.48 12.41
CA GLY A 121 28.96 3.71 13.45
C GLY A 121 28.42 3.55 14.88
N VAL A 122 27.19 3.06 15.05
CA VAL A 122 26.56 2.86 16.36
C VAL A 122 25.98 1.46 16.51
N TYR A 123 25.79 1.04 17.76
CA TYR A 123 25.21 -0.25 18.12
C TYR A 123 23.94 -0.05 18.92
N ALA A 124 22.90 -0.80 18.58
CA ALA A 124 21.69 -0.89 19.37
C ALA A 124 21.74 -2.09 20.33
N VAL A 125 21.03 -2.01 21.44
CA VAL A 125 20.85 -3.11 22.39
C VAL A 125 19.60 -3.89 22.00
N ASN A 126 19.74 -5.21 21.80
CA ASN A 126 18.62 -6.10 21.54
C ASN A 126 17.79 -6.29 22.83
N PRO A 127 16.47 -6.01 22.81
CA PRO A 127 15.64 -6.03 24.01
C PRO A 127 15.45 -7.43 24.62
N ALA A 128 15.70 -8.49 23.85
CA ALA A 128 15.49 -9.87 24.29
C ALA A 128 16.69 -10.46 25.04
N ASN A 129 17.92 -10.10 24.65
CA ASN A 129 19.13 -10.72 25.19
C ASN A 129 20.18 -9.72 25.67
N GLY A 130 19.98 -8.41 25.46
CA GLY A 130 20.92 -7.35 25.85
C GLY A 130 22.19 -7.27 24.99
N GLU A 131 22.30 -8.07 23.92
CA GLU A 131 23.46 -8.05 23.02
C GLU A 131 23.50 -6.73 22.24
N LYS A 132 24.72 -6.22 22.00
CA LYS A 132 24.95 -5.05 21.15
C LYS A 132 25.04 -5.49 19.70
N ILE A 133 24.18 -4.92 18.86
CA ILE A 133 24.08 -5.24 17.44
C ILE A 133 24.24 -3.97 16.58
N PRO A 134 24.98 -4.01 15.46
CA PRO A 134 25.25 -2.83 14.67
C PRO A 134 23.97 -2.28 14.02
N VAL A 135 23.89 -0.94 13.90
CA VAL A 135 22.81 -0.26 13.19
C VAL A 135 23.29 0.18 11.80
N TRP A 136 22.50 -0.15 10.79
CA TRP A 136 22.76 0.12 9.39
C TRP A 136 21.64 0.96 8.77
N THR A 137 21.91 1.54 7.62
CA THR A 137 20.88 1.95 6.65
C THR A 137 21.04 1.15 5.37
N ALA A 138 19.94 0.78 4.72
CA ALA A 138 19.98 0.00 3.48
C ALA A 138 18.87 0.36 2.48
N ASN A 139 19.06 0.01 1.22
CA ASN A 139 18.15 0.32 0.11
C ASN A 139 16.81 -0.43 0.15
N TYR A 140 16.77 -1.61 0.78
CA TYR A 140 15.60 -2.49 0.78
C TYR A 140 14.61 -2.24 1.94
N VAL A 141 14.93 -1.32 2.86
CA VAL A 141 14.01 -0.91 3.93
C VAL A 141 13.29 0.36 3.51
N LEU A 142 11.96 0.28 3.45
CA LEU A 142 11.10 1.37 3.02
C LEU A 142 10.55 2.09 4.25
N TYR A 143 10.70 3.42 4.28
CA TYR A 143 10.26 4.24 5.41
C TYR A 143 8.74 4.15 5.65
N GLU A 144 7.97 3.99 4.57
CA GLU A 144 6.51 3.95 4.61
C GLU A 144 5.95 2.59 5.07
N TYR A 145 6.80 1.60 5.33
CA TYR A 145 6.39 0.28 5.81
C TYR A 145 6.77 0.06 7.27
N GLY A 146 5.79 -0.33 8.10
CA GLY A 146 5.99 -0.54 9.53
C GLY A 146 6.37 0.77 10.22
N THR A 147 7.55 0.79 10.84
CA THR A 147 8.14 1.97 11.50
C THR A 147 9.26 2.60 10.67
N GLY A 148 9.51 2.13 9.45
CA GLY A 148 10.68 2.52 8.66
C GLY A 148 12.01 1.97 9.21
N ALA A 149 11.93 1.00 10.11
CA ALA A 149 13.06 0.29 10.71
C ALA A 149 12.71 -1.20 10.91
N ILE A 150 13.69 -2.08 10.72
CA ILE A 150 13.54 -3.53 10.91
C ILE A 150 14.65 -4.09 11.80
N MET A 151 14.32 -5.12 12.58
CA MET A 151 15.33 -6.02 13.11
C MET A 151 15.67 -7.04 12.03
N CYS A 152 16.94 -7.35 11.86
CA CYS A 152 17.38 -8.29 10.85
C CYS A 152 17.80 -9.61 11.48
N VAL A 153 17.20 -10.70 10.99
CA VAL A 153 17.40 -12.06 11.50
C VAL A 153 17.86 -12.96 10.35
N PRO A 154 19.16 -12.94 9.99
CA PRO A 154 19.67 -13.62 8.80
C PRO A 154 19.38 -15.10 8.72
N ALA A 155 19.27 -15.79 9.86
CA ALA A 155 18.94 -17.22 9.86
C ALA A 155 17.48 -17.50 9.41
N HIS A 156 16.60 -16.49 9.41
CA HIS A 156 15.14 -16.65 9.27
C HIS A 156 14.45 -15.64 8.33
N ASP A 157 15.19 -14.78 7.64
CA ASP A 157 14.71 -13.94 6.53
C ASP A 157 15.76 -13.94 5.41
N GLN A 158 15.35 -14.26 4.19
CA GLN A 158 16.27 -14.43 3.07
C GLN A 158 16.98 -13.14 2.65
N ARG A 159 16.33 -11.97 2.77
CA ARG A 159 16.93 -10.68 2.43
C ARG A 159 17.99 -10.29 3.46
N ASP A 160 17.71 -10.57 4.73
CA ASP A 160 18.66 -10.37 5.82
C ASP A 160 19.87 -11.32 5.67
N TYR A 161 19.64 -12.56 5.25
CA TYR A 161 20.69 -13.53 4.95
C TYR A 161 21.65 -13.03 3.87
N GLU A 162 21.12 -12.61 2.72
CA GLU A 162 21.91 -12.08 1.60
C GLU A 162 22.71 -10.84 2.01
N PHE A 163 22.10 -9.93 2.76
CA PHE A 163 22.78 -8.76 3.31
C PHE A 163 23.88 -9.15 4.29
N ALA A 164 23.61 -10.10 5.19
CA ALA A 164 24.57 -10.56 6.18
C ALA A 164 25.78 -11.26 5.54
N ILE A 165 25.56 -12.09 4.52
CA ILE A 165 26.65 -12.71 3.76
C ILE A 165 27.50 -11.64 3.07
N LYS A 166 26.88 -10.65 2.41
CA LYS A 166 27.60 -9.58 1.71
C LYS A 166 28.48 -8.75 2.63
N TYR A 167 27.99 -8.44 3.83
CA TYR A 167 28.68 -7.55 4.78
C TYR A 167 29.38 -8.27 5.94
N GLY A 168 29.43 -9.62 5.92
CA GLY A 168 30.07 -10.42 6.97
C GLY A 168 29.41 -10.28 8.34
N LEU A 169 28.09 -10.12 8.39
CA LEU A 169 27.34 -9.96 9.64
C LEU A 169 26.99 -11.31 10.26
N PRO A 170 26.83 -11.40 11.60
CA PRO A 170 26.55 -12.66 12.27
C PRO A 170 25.21 -13.28 11.83
N ILE A 171 25.18 -14.60 11.72
CA ILE A 171 23.98 -15.40 11.42
C ILE A 171 23.74 -16.31 12.61
N LYS A 172 22.62 -16.12 13.33
CA LYS A 172 22.30 -16.83 14.58
C LYS A 172 20.97 -17.57 14.44
N PRO A 173 20.97 -18.91 14.28
CA PRO A 173 19.74 -19.68 14.21
C PRO A 173 19.05 -19.73 15.58
N VAL A 174 17.76 -19.39 15.58
CA VAL A 174 16.88 -19.43 16.76
C VAL A 174 15.61 -20.25 16.55
N ILE A 175 15.38 -20.75 15.34
CA ILE A 175 14.30 -21.69 15.02
C ILE A 175 14.92 -22.96 14.43
N LYS A 176 14.59 -24.10 15.04
CA LYS A 176 14.85 -25.43 14.50
C LYS A 176 13.61 -25.90 13.71
N PRO A 177 13.75 -26.37 12.45
CA PRO A 177 12.64 -26.93 11.69
C PRO A 177 11.94 -28.09 12.43
N LEU A 178 10.62 -28.24 12.22
CA LEU A 178 9.87 -29.38 12.75
C LEU A 178 10.29 -30.70 12.12
N GLU A 179 10.63 -30.67 10.83
CA GLU A 179 11.08 -31.81 10.04
C GLU A 179 12.33 -31.44 9.24
N GLY A 180 13.28 -32.37 9.18
CA GLY A 180 14.54 -32.19 8.46
C GLY A 180 15.56 -31.29 9.15
N GLU A 181 16.64 -31.01 8.42
CA GLU A 181 17.70 -30.10 8.85
C GLU A 181 17.49 -28.71 8.24
N PRO A 182 17.89 -27.63 8.94
CA PRO A 182 17.82 -26.29 8.37
C PRO A 182 18.74 -26.20 7.13
N PRO A 183 18.33 -25.42 6.11
CA PRO A 183 19.19 -25.15 4.96
C PRO A 183 20.53 -24.53 5.38
N LYS A 184 21.62 -24.94 4.73
CA LYS A 184 22.97 -24.42 5.00
C LYS A 184 23.28 -23.11 4.27
N ASP A 185 22.72 -22.94 3.08
CA ASP A 185 23.11 -21.86 2.15
C ASP A 185 22.03 -20.80 1.95
N LYS A 186 20.97 -20.82 2.77
CA LYS A 186 19.85 -19.87 2.73
C LYS A 186 19.15 -19.76 4.09
N ALA A 187 18.31 -18.75 4.26
CA ALA A 187 17.51 -18.60 5.47
C ALA A 187 16.45 -19.71 5.61
N TYR A 188 16.14 -20.08 6.85
CA TYR A 188 14.98 -20.90 7.19
C TYR A 188 13.80 -20.04 7.62
N GLU A 189 12.85 -19.81 6.73
CA GLU A 189 11.70 -18.91 6.96
C GLU A 189 10.48 -19.62 7.57
N GLY A 190 10.52 -20.96 7.64
CA GLY A 190 9.41 -21.79 8.13
C GLY A 190 9.15 -21.70 9.63
N PRO A 191 8.02 -22.26 10.09
CA PRO A 191 7.74 -22.45 11.51
C PRO A 191 8.60 -23.58 12.10
N GLY A 192 8.86 -23.53 13.40
CA GLY A 192 9.67 -24.54 14.07
C GLY A 192 9.61 -24.44 15.59
N VAL A 193 10.60 -25.04 16.24
CA VAL A 193 10.80 -24.98 17.69
C VAL A 193 11.90 -23.98 18.01
N LEU A 194 11.70 -23.14 19.02
CA LEU A 194 12.69 -22.17 19.44
C LEU A 194 13.92 -22.86 20.05
N ILE A 195 15.09 -22.36 19.65
CA ILE A 195 16.40 -22.69 20.19
C ILE A 195 17.18 -21.38 20.42
N ASN A 196 18.21 -21.40 21.28
CA ASN A 196 19.05 -20.22 21.54
C ASN A 196 18.25 -18.95 21.94
N SER A 197 17.10 -19.14 22.57
CA SER A 197 16.06 -18.15 22.89
C SER A 197 15.73 -18.12 24.39
N ALA A 198 16.72 -18.48 25.22
CA ALA A 198 16.64 -18.48 26.67
C ALA A 198 15.45 -19.31 27.20
N HIS A 199 14.58 -18.72 28.02
CA HIS A 199 13.45 -19.42 28.63
C HIS A 199 12.30 -19.75 27.64
N PHE A 200 12.43 -19.34 26.38
CA PHE A 200 11.52 -19.75 25.30
C PHE A 200 12.00 -20.98 24.52
N ASP A 201 13.18 -21.53 24.83
CA ASP A 201 13.67 -22.74 24.19
C ASP A 201 12.69 -23.91 24.35
N GLY A 202 12.48 -24.66 23.27
CA GLY A 202 11.51 -25.76 23.22
C GLY A 202 10.07 -25.34 22.90
N MET A 203 9.77 -24.03 22.84
CA MET A 203 8.44 -23.54 22.49
C MET A 203 8.18 -23.58 20.97
N ASP A 204 6.94 -23.85 20.58
CA ASP A 204 6.48 -23.72 19.19
C ASP A 204 6.54 -22.24 18.75
N SER A 205 7.10 -21.97 17.57
CA SER A 205 7.29 -20.63 17.01
C SER A 205 6.02 -19.78 16.88
N GLN A 206 4.86 -20.35 16.54
CA GLN A 206 3.62 -19.59 16.45
C GLN A 206 3.11 -19.19 17.83
N SER A 207 3.20 -20.10 18.79
CA SER A 207 2.86 -19.81 20.19
C SER A 207 3.83 -18.79 20.80
N ALA A 208 5.11 -18.90 20.44
CA ALA A 208 6.19 -18.03 20.92
C ALA A 208 6.02 -16.58 20.47
N LYS A 209 5.45 -16.32 19.28
CA LYS A 209 5.15 -14.95 18.83
C LYS A 209 4.36 -14.17 19.88
N LYS A 210 3.28 -14.76 20.38
CA LYS A 210 2.42 -14.12 21.40
C LYS A 210 3.13 -14.01 22.74
N ALA A 211 3.80 -15.08 23.18
CA ALA A 211 4.48 -15.10 24.48
C ALA A 211 5.65 -14.10 24.56
N ILE A 212 6.51 -14.05 23.54
CA ILE A 212 7.63 -13.10 23.48
C ILE A 212 7.11 -11.67 23.37
N THR A 213 6.09 -11.42 22.55
CA THR A 213 5.50 -10.08 22.43
C THR A 213 4.92 -9.62 23.77
N GLN A 214 4.18 -10.47 24.47
CA GLN A 214 3.66 -10.16 25.80
C GLN A 214 4.78 -9.90 26.81
N TRP A 215 5.81 -10.75 26.83
CA TRP A 215 6.96 -10.61 27.72
C TRP A 215 7.74 -9.30 27.49
N LEU A 216 7.94 -8.89 26.23
CA LEU A 216 8.55 -7.59 25.91
C LEU A 216 7.61 -6.43 26.25
N LYS A 217 6.29 -6.60 26.09
CA LYS A 217 5.29 -5.61 26.49
C LYS A 217 5.28 -5.36 28.00
N ASP A 218 5.33 -6.40 28.81
CA ASP A 218 5.35 -6.30 30.27
C ASP A 218 6.60 -5.55 30.77
N LYS A 219 7.67 -5.52 29.97
CA LYS A 219 8.90 -4.77 30.22
C LYS A 219 8.90 -3.35 29.62
N GLY A 220 7.84 -2.95 28.92
CA GLY A 220 7.79 -1.69 28.17
C GLY A 220 8.67 -1.65 26.92
N LEU A 221 9.16 -2.80 26.46
CA LEU A 221 10.08 -2.97 25.34
C LEU A 221 9.40 -3.43 24.04
N GLY A 222 8.08 -3.62 24.05
CA GLY A 222 7.31 -3.90 22.84
C GLY A 222 5.80 -3.76 23.02
N ASP A 223 5.05 -3.90 21.94
CA ASP A 223 3.59 -4.01 21.97
C ASP A 223 3.08 -4.79 20.74
N PHE A 224 1.88 -5.35 20.85
CA PHE A 224 1.18 -5.93 19.72
C PHE A 224 0.82 -4.85 18.71
N LYS A 225 1.04 -5.13 17.42
CA LYS A 225 0.72 -4.19 16.35
C LYS A 225 0.18 -4.91 15.13
N THR A 226 -0.94 -4.41 14.63
CA THR A 226 -1.43 -4.73 13.29
C THR A 226 -1.00 -3.62 12.33
N THR A 227 -0.45 -4.01 11.19
CA THR A 227 -0.12 -3.11 10.09
C THR A 227 -0.79 -3.59 8.80
N TYR A 228 -0.89 -2.70 7.83
CA TYR A 228 -1.47 -2.98 6.51
C TYR A 228 -0.47 -2.56 5.45
N ARG A 229 -0.43 -3.31 4.35
CA ARG A 229 0.29 -2.89 3.14
C ARG A 229 -0.43 -1.75 2.43
N LEU A 230 -1.76 -1.65 2.60
CA LEU A 230 -2.56 -0.54 2.11
C LEU A 230 -1.97 0.80 2.57
N ARG A 231 -1.89 1.74 1.65
CA ARG A 231 -1.49 3.12 1.92
C ARG A 231 -2.68 4.05 1.75
N ASP A 232 -2.59 5.23 2.35
CA ASP A 232 -3.55 6.29 2.08
C ASP A 232 -3.55 6.68 0.61
N TRP A 233 -4.72 7.03 0.10
CA TRP A 233 -4.91 7.28 -1.31
C TRP A 233 -4.54 8.72 -1.64
N ASN A 234 -3.42 8.91 -2.34
CA ASN A 234 -3.05 10.21 -2.91
C ASN A 234 -4.01 10.59 -4.04
N ILE A 235 -4.81 11.62 -3.81
CA ILE A 235 -5.77 12.16 -4.80
C ILE A 235 -5.24 13.38 -5.56
N SER A 236 -4.15 14.01 -5.13
CA SER A 236 -3.55 15.17 -5.79
C SER A 236 -2.98 14.84 -7.16
N ARG A 237 -3.35 15.59 -8.20
CA ARG A 237 -2.75 15.53 -9.53
C ARG A 237 -2.37 16.93 -9.99
N GLN A 238 -1.11 17.11 -10.39
CA GLN A 238 -0.62 18.34 -11.03
C GLN A 238 -1.05 18.37 -12.50
N ARG A 239 -2.35 18.25 -12.76
CA ARG A 239 -2.96 18.22 -14.10
C ARG A 239 -4.13 19.17 -14.14
N TYR A 240 -4.34 19.76 -15.31
CA TYR A 240 -5.48 20.65 -15.56
C TYR A 240 -6.81 19.89 -15.55
N TRP A 241 -6.92 18.80 -16.33
CA TRP A 241 -8.20 18.14 -16.55
C TRP A 241 -8.58 17.20 -15.39
N GLY A 242 -9.25 17.76 -14.39
CA GLY A 242 -9.78 17.05 -13.23
C GLY A 242 -10.59 17.98 -12.34
N THR A 243 -11.26 17.41 -11.34
CA THR A 243 -12.08 18.16 -10.37
C THR A 243 -11.17 19.01 -9.47
N PRO A 244 -11.32 20.35 -9.40
CA PRO A 244 -10.53 21.17 -8.48
C PRO A 244 -10.73 20.77 -7.02
N ILE A 245 -9.64 20.64 -6.26
CA ILE A 245 -9.70 20.34 -4.83
C ILE A 245 -10.23 21.60 -4.10
N PRO A 246 -11.32 21.51 -3.30
CA PRO A 246 -11.99 22.67 -2.70
C PRO A 246 -11.27 23.17 -1.45
N ILE A 247 -10.00 23.57 -1.62
CA ILE A 247 -9.11 24.07 -0.56
C ILE A 247 -8.63 25.48 -0.90
N ILE A 248 -8.49 26.30 0.15
CA ILE A 248 -7.95 27.66 0.11
C ILE A 248 -6.79 27.77 1.10
N TYR A 249 -5.67 28.30 0.63
CA TYR A 249 -4.48 28.63 1.40
C TYR A 249 -4.48 30.11 1.77
N CYS A 250 -4.50 30.42 3.08
CA CYS A 250 -4.39 31.77 3.60
C CYS A 250 -3.21 31.87 4.56
N GLU A 251 -2.30 32.83 4.35
CA GLU A 251 -1.12 33.01 5.21
C GLU A 251 -1.46 33.27 6.69
N ARG A 252 -2.62 33.90 6.95
CA ARG A 252 -3.07 34.21 8.32
C ARG A 252 -3.89 33.08 8.97
N CYS A 253 -4.64 32.33 8.18
CA CYS A 253 -5.62 31.36 8.68
C CYS A 253 -5.22 29.90 8.44
N GLY A 254 -4.16 29.64 7.68
CA GLY A 254 -3.72 28.31 7.29
C GLY A 254 -4.52 27.73 6.12
N ILE A 255 -4.73 26.42 6.17
CA ILE A 255 -5.45 25.64 5.17
C ILE A 255 -6.94 25.64 5.53
N LEU A 256 -7.79 26.02 4.58
CA LEU A 256 -9.24 26.14 4.74
C LEU A 256 -9.95 25.36 3.64
N THR A 257 -11.20 24.95 3.90
CA THR A 257 -12.10 24.43 2.87
C THR A 257 -12.89 25.56 2.22
N VAL A 258 -13.26 25.38 0.95
CA VAL A 258 -14.24 26.25 0.29
C VAL A 258 -15.61 26.05 0.96
N PRO A 259 -16.36 27.13 1.27
CA PRO A 259 -17.73 27.03 1.79
C PRO A 259 -18.67 26.27 0.84
N GLU A 260 -19.64 25.52 1.39
CA GLU A 260 -20.55 24.67 0.60
C GLU A 260 -21.40 25.47 -0.40
N ASP A 261 -21.83 26.67 -0.02
CA ASP A 261 -22.59 27.62 -0.85
C ASP A 261 -21.76 28.27 -1.97
N GLN A 262 -20.44 28.06 -1.97
CA GLN A 262 -19.51 28.51 -3.01
C GLN A 262 -19.07 27.37 -3.93
N LEU A 263 -19.61 26.16 -3.75
CA LEU A 263 -19.40 25.05 -4.67
C LEU A 263 -20.33 25.20 -5.90
N PRO A 264 -19.91 24.72 -7.08
CA PRO A 264 -18.62 24.11 -7.38
C PRO A 264 -17.49 25.15 -7.57
N VAL A 265 -16.25 24.75 -7.25
CA VAL A 265 -15.07 25.45 -7.77
C VAL A 265 -14.92 25.06 -9.24
N LEU A 266 -15.39 25.92 -10.14
CA LEU A 266 -15.34 25.66 -11.58
C LEU A 266 -13.89 25.66 -12.09
N LEU A 267 -13.57 24.68 -12.94
CA LEU A 267 -12.31 24.63 -13.66
C LEU A 267 -12.27 25.79 -14.68
N PRO A 268 -11.18 26.59 -14.75
CA PRO A 268 -11.11 27.71 -15.69
C PRO A 268 -10.99 27.19 -17.13
N GLU A 269 -11.70 27.79 -18.08
CA GLU A 269 -11.76 27.27 -19.47
C GLU A 269 -10.48 27.58 -20.29
N ASN A 270 -9.87 28.75 -20.05
CA ASN A 270 -8.74 29.25 -20.84
C ASN A 270 -7.40 29.02 -20.12
N VAL A 271 -6.87 27.80 -20.23
CA VAL A 271 -5.61 27.41 -19.58
C VAL A 271 -4.53 27.06 -20.59
N SER A 272 -3.34 27.65 -20.44
CA SER A 272 -2.16 27.28 -21.23
C SER A 272 -1.55 25.98 -20.69
N ILE A 273 -1.54 24.92 -21.51
CA ILE A 273 -0.95 23.64 -21.16
C ILE A 273 0.43 23.54 -21.80
N SER A 274 1.46 23.97 -21.06
CA SER A 274 2.85 24.01 -21.52
C SER A 274 3.56 22.65 -21.48
N GLY A 275 2.96 21.64 -20.84
CA GLY A 275 3.60 20.34 -20.57
C GLY A 275 4.55 20.34 -19.35
N HIS A 276 4.77 21.49 -18.72
CA HIS A 276 5.62 21.63 -17.53
C HIS A 276 4.89 22.33 -16.38
N GLY A 277 5.09 21.84 -15.15
CA GLY A 277 4.45 22.39 -13.95
C GLY A 277 2.94 22.10 -13.89
N ASN A 278 2.27 22.68 -12.88
CA ASN A 278 0.82 22.60 -12.75
C ASN A 278 0.17 23.75 -13.56
N PRO A 279 -0.64 23.48 -14.60
CA PRO A 279 -1.22 24.53 -15.44
C PRO A 279 -2.12 25.52 -14.68
N LEU A 280 -2.85 25.06 -13.66
CA LEU A 280 -3.76 25.90 -12.89
C LEU A 280 -3.03 26.95 -12.03
N ALA A 281 -1.78 26.67 -11.66
CA ALA A 281 -0.95 27.61 -10.91
C ALA A 281 -0.58 28.88 -11.72
N GLN A 282 -0.72 28.83 -13.06
CA GLN A 282 -0.41 29.94 -13.95
C GLN A 282 -1.63 30.83 -14.25
N VAL A 283 -2.82 30.43 -13.81
CA VAL A 283 -4.07 31.16 -14.06
C VAL A 283 -4.34 32.12 -12.90
N GLU A 284 -3.69 33.28 -12.90
CA GLU A 284 -3.72 34.24 -11.79
C GLU A 284 -5.14 34.66 -11.38
N GLU A 285 -6.04 34.85 -12.34
CA GLU A 285 -7.44 35.24 -12.09
C GLU A 285 -8.25 34.16 -11.37
N TRP A 286 -7.84 32.90 -11.48
CA TRP A 286 -8.53 31.77 -10.87
C TRP A 286 -7.90 31.38 -9.54
N VAL A 287 -6.56 31.31 -9.49
CA VAL A 287 -5.82 30.88 -8.29
C VAL A 287 -5.93 31.91 -7.18
N ASN A 288 -5.91 33.21 -7.49
CA ASN A 288 -6.03 34.26 -6.49
C ASN A 288 -7.49 34.41 -6.06
N THR A 289 -7.74 34.35 -4.76
CA THR A 289 -9.08 34.45 -4.18
C THR A 289 -9.03 35.15 -2.81
N THR A 290 -10.16 35.23 -2.13
CA THR A 290 -10.25 35.77 -0.78
C THR A 290 -10.43 34.66 0.23
N CYS A 291 -9.85 34.85 1.42
CA CYS A 291 -9.99 33.92 2.52
C CYS A 291 -11.43 33.96 3.05
N PRO A 292 -12.16 32.83 3.08
CA PRO A 292 -13.54 32.81 3.55
C PRO A 292 -13.67 33.11 5.05
N LYS A 293 -12.58 33.02 5.82
CA LYS A 293 -12.55 33.27 7.26
C LYS A 293 -12.20 34.72 7.63
N CYS A 294 -11.21 35.32 6.98
CA CYS A 294 -10.68 36.64 7.36
C CYS A 294 -10.79 37.72 6.26
N GLY A 295 -11.34 37.39 5.09
CA GLY A 295 -11.51 38.29 3.95
C GLY A 295 -10.23 38.75 3.26
N GLY A 296 -9.05 38.39 3.79
CA GLY A 296 -7.76 38.77 3.20
C GLY A 296 -7.39 37.97 1.94
N PRO A 297 -6.28 38.31 1.26
CA PRO A 297 -5.79 37.57 0.12
C PRO A 297 -5.52 36.09 0.45
N ALA A 298 -5.87 35.20 -0.48
CA ALA A 298 -5.66 33.77 -0.37
C ALA A 298 -5.45 33.16 -1.76
N LYS A 299 -5.02 31.89 -1.79
CA LYS A 299 -4.83 31.13 -3.03
C LYS A 299 -5.62 29.83 -2.99
N ARG A 300 -6.25 29.46 -4.10
CA ARG A 300 -6.87 28.14 -4.26
C ARG A 300 -5.81 27.05 -4.34
N GLU A 301 -6.17 25.84 -3.94
CA GLU A 301 -5.44 24.64 -4.36
C GLU A 301 -5.47 24.53 -5.89
N THR A 302 -4.32 24.23 -6.46
CA THR A 302 -4.11 24.13 -7.91
C THR A 302 -4.06 22.68 -8.36
N ASP A 303 -3.87 21.73 -7.46
CA ASP A 303 -4.04 20.31 -7.78
C ASP A 303 -5.50 19.95 -8.03
N THR A 304 -5.71 19.03 -8.96
CA THR A 304 -7.01 18.41 -9.22
C THR A 304 -7.08 17.01 -8.59
N MET A 305 -8.29 16.51 -8.37
CA MET A 305 -8.52 15.16 -7.88
C MET A 305 -8.22 14.11 -8.95
N ASP A 306 -7.67 12.99 -8.53
CA ASP A 306 -7.48 11.78 -9.32
C ASP A 306 -8.81 11.26 -9.89
N THR A 307 -8.80 10.75 -11.13
CA THR A 307 -10.03 10.30 -11.82
C THR A 307 -10.70 9.08 -11.17
N PHE A 308 -9.99 8.36 -10.29
CA PHE A 308 -10.64 7.34 -9.47
C PHE A 308 -11.61 7.94 -8.45
N PHE A 309 -11.46 9.22 -8.07
CA PHE A 309 -12.39 9.90 -7.18
C PHE A 309 -13.80 9.91 -7.77
N ASP A 310 -13.94 10.34 -9.02
CA ASP A 310 -15.22 10.43 -9.71
C ASP A 310 -15.85 9.05 -9.95
N SER A 311 -15.03 8.08 -10.38
CA SER A 311 -15.49 6.71 -10.65
C SER A 311 -15.79 5.88 -9.39
N SER A 312 -15.44 6.36 -8.19
CA SER A 312 -15.71 5.64 -6.95
C SER A 312 -17.16 5.70 -6.48
N TRP A 313 -18.01 6.56 -7.08
CA TRP A 313 -19.40 6.74 -6.62
C TRP A 313 -20.43 7.00 -7.74
N TYR A 314 -20.02 7.01 -9.02
CA TYR A 314 -20.91 7.29 -10.15
C TYR A 314 -22.16 6.39 -10.23
N PHE A 315 -22.05 5.13 -9.79
CA PHE A 315 -23.15 4.16 -9.75
C PHE A 315 -24.28 4.62 -8.81
N LEU A 316 -23.96 5.36 -7.75
CA LEU A 316 -24.95 6.01 -6.88
C LEU A 316 -25.59 7.21 -7.60
N ARG A 317 -24.78 8.02 -8.29
CA ARG A 317 -25.28 9.19 -9.01
C ARG A 317 -26.24 8.84 -10.13
N PHE A 318 -26.09 7.68 -10.78
CA PHE A 318 -27.06 7.20 -11.76
C PHE A 318 -28.47 6.97 -11.20
N CYS A 319 -28.63 6.77 -9.88
CA CYS A 319 -29.94 6.65 -9.25
C CYS A 319 -30.67 8.01 -9.19
N ASP A 320 -29.93 9.13 -9.24
CA ASP A 320 -30.49 10.48 -9.18
C ASP A 320 -29.62 11.53 -9.91
N PRO A 321 -29.45 11.42 -11.25
CA PRO A 321 -28.40 12.14 -11.97
C PRO A 321 -28.64 13.65 -12.09
N LYS A 322 -29.88 14.10 -11.93
CA LYS A 322 -30.30 15.50 -12.12
C LYS A 322 -30.50 16.26 -10.80
N ASN A 323 -30.07 15.71 -9.67
CA ASN A 323 -30.21 16.37 -8.37
C ASN A 323 -29.17 17.49 -8.21
N GLU A 324 -29.62 18.73 -8.21
CA GLU A 324 -28.76 19.92 -8.11
C GLU A 324 -28.49 20.37 -6.67
N LYS A 325 -29.15 19.74 -5.68
CA LYS A 325 -29.09 20.16 -4.27
C LYS A 325 -28.22 19.26 -3.41
N GLU A 326 -28.18 17.97 -3.74
CA GLU A 326 -27.50 16.94 -2.96
C GLU A 326 -26.70 16.02 -3.88
N ILE A 327 -25.80 15.23 -3.29
CA ILE A 327 -25.06 14.18 -4.01
C ILE A 327 -26.01 13.19 -4.70
N PHE A 328 -27.13 12.84 -4.06
CA PHE A 328 -28.27 12.06 -4.57
C PHE A 328 -29.38 11.99 -3.50
N ASP A 329 -30.63 11.73 -3.90
CA ASP A 329 -31.72 11.39 -2.97
C ASP A 329 -31.55 9.96 -2.40
N LYS A 330 -31.56 9.84 -1.06
CA LYS A 330 -31.35 8.57 -0.37
C LYS A 330 -32.41 7.52 -0.70
N ASN A 331 -33.66 7.89 -0.87
CA ASN A 331 -34.75 6.95 -1.17
C ASN A 331 -34.61 6.38 -2.58
N LYS A 332 -34.20 7.22 -3.54
CA LYS A 332 -33.91 6.76 -4.91
C LYS A 332 -32.73 5.79 -4.93
N VAL A 333 -31.64 6.11 -4.24
CA VAL A 333 -30.48 5.20 -4.13
C VAL A 333 -30.86 3.91 -3.42
N ASN A 334 -31.57 3.97 -2.29
CA ASN A 334 -31.99 2.80 -1.54
C ASN A 334 -32.96 1.88 -2.31
N LYS A 335 -33.64 2.39 -3.34
CA LYS A 335 -34.49 1.59 -4.23
C LYS A 335 -33.68 0.78 -5.24
N TRP A 336 -32.56 1.31 -5.72
CA TRP A 336 -31.77 0.71 -6.80
C TRP A 336 -30.54 -0.05 -6.30
N MET A 337 -29.97 0.35 -5.16
CA MET A 337 -28.76 -0.26 -4.61
C MET A 337 -29.06 -1.46 -3.70
N PRO A 338 -28.12 -2.44 -3.60
CA PRO A 338 -26.82 -2.48 -4.27
C PRO A 338 -26.93 -2.86 -5.76
N VAL A 339 -25.88 -2.64 -6.55
CA VAL A 339 -25.86 -3.09 -7.95
C VAL A 339 -25.89 -4.63 -7.99
N ASP A 340 -26.91 -5.23 -8.59
CA ASP A 340 -27.07 -6.69 -8.64
C ASP A 340 -25.92 -7.39 -9.37
N TYR A 341 -25.53 -6.85 -10.54
CA TYR A 341 -24.46 -7.33 -11.40
C TYR A 341 -23.60 -6.18 -11.90
N TYR A 342 -22.34 -6.16 -11.49
CA TYR A 342 -21.33 -5.25 -12.01
C TYR A 342 -20.45 -5.99 -13.01
N ILE A 343 -20.27 -5.43 -14.21
CA ILE A 343 -19.49 -6.05 -15.29
C ILE A 343 -18.34 -5.11 -15.66
N GLY A 344 -17.11 -5.62 -15.64
CA GLY A 344 -15.91 -4.84 -15.95
C GLY A 344 -14.70 -5.71 -16.17
N GLY A 345 -13.55 -5.10 -16.47
CA GLY A 345 -12.30 -5.84 -16.63
C GLY A 345 -11.57 -6.10 -15.30
N ILE A 346 -10.72 -7.13 -15.30
CA ILE A 346 -9.94 -7.55 -14.12
C ILE A 346 -8.87 -6.52 -13.70
N GLU A 347 -8.47 -5.63 -14.61
CA GLU A 347 -7.50 -4.54 -14.39
C GLU A 347 -7.93 -3.58 -13.26
N HIS A 348 -9.22 -3.54 -12.94
CA HIS A 348 -9.78 -2.69 -11.89
C HIS A 348 -9.87 -3.36 -10.50
N ALA A 349 -9.31 -4.57 -10.34
CA ALA A 349 -9.42 -5.38 -9.12
C ALA A 349 -9.03 -4.67 -7.81
N VAL A 350 -7.93 -3.91 -7.80
CA VAL A 350 -7.37 -3.29 -6.57
C VAL A 350 -7.38 -1.76 -6.58
N LEU A 351 -7.75 -1.14 -7.69
CA LEU A 351 -7.90 0.32 -7.82
C LEU A 351 -9.39 0.66 -7.69
N HIS A 352 -10.06 0.91 -8.82
CA HIS A 352 -11.49 1.25 -8.87
C HIS A 352 -12.37 0.40 -7.95
N LEU A 353 -12.30 -0.93 -8.01
CA LEU A 353 -13.16 -1.78 -7.18
C LEU A 353 -12.86 -1.63 -5.68
N LEU A 354 -11.63 -1.32 -5.28
CA LEU A 354 -11.31 -1.06 -3.88
C LEU A 354 -11.80 0.34 -3.45
N TYR A 355 -11.58 1.35 -4.29
CA TYR A 355 -12.01 2.72 -4.01
C TYR A 355 -13.53 2.88 -3.99
N ALA A 356 -14.26 2.19 -4.87
CA ALA A 356 -15.71 2.14 -4.87
C ALA A 356 -16.27 1.51 -3.58
N ARG A 357 -15.66 0.41 -3.10
CA ARG A 357 -16.02 -0.19 -1.81
C ARG A 357 -15.74 0.75 -0.64
N PHE A 358 -14.61 1.45 -0.66
CA PHE A 358 -14.29 2.46 0.34
C PHE A 358 -15.31 3.61 0.34
N PHE A 359 -15.62 4.19 -0.82
CA PHE A 359 -16.62 5.25 -0.94
C PHE A 359 -18.01 4.80 -0.48
N GLN A 360 -18.42 3.58 -0.83
CA GLN A 360 -19.68 3.00 -0.34
C GLN A 360 -19.71 2.98 1.19
N LYS A 361 -18.65 2.49 1.84
CA LYS A 361 -18.57 2.42 3.31
C LYS A 361 -18.51 3.79 3.96
N PHE A 362 -17.77 4.74 3.38
CA PHE A 362 -17.76 6.12 3.84
C PHE A 362 -19.16 6.76 3.79
N LEU A 363 -19.87 6.59 2.67
CA LEU A 363 -21.23 7.10 2.52
C LEU A 363 -22.25 6.35 3.40
N TYR A 364 -22.00 5.06 3.69
CA TYR A 364 -22.78 4.28 4.65
C TYR A 364 -22.63 4.85 6.06
N ASP A 365 -21.41 5.19 6.48
CA ASP A 365 -21.14 5.78 7.79
C ASP A 365 -21.76 7.19 7.93
N LEU A 366 -21.91 7.93 6.83
CA LEU A 366 -22.67 9.18 6.77
C LEU A 366 -24.20 8.98 6.74
N GLY A 367 -24.68 7.73 6.71
CA GLY A 367 -26.09 7.37 6.60
C GLY A 367 -26.73 7.81 5.28
N LEU A 368 -25.94 7.97 4.21
CA LEU A 368 -26.42 8.35 2.87
C LEU A 368 -26.87 7.14 2.05
N VAL A 369 -26.31 5.96 2.35
CA VAL A 369 -26.67 4.67 1.72
C VAL A 369 -26.91 3.60 2.79
N LYS A 370 -27.75 2.61 2.49
CA LYS A 370 -28.08 1.51 3.43
C LYS A 370 -27.20 0.26 3.29
N ASP A 371 -26.56 0.07 2.13
CA ASP A 371 -25.80 -1.14 1.81
C ASP A 371 -24.30 -0.91 2.07
N VAL A 372 -23.61 -1.92 2.63
CA VAL A 372 -22.20 -1.82 3.03
C VAL A 372 -21.23 -2.13 1.87
N GLU A 373 -21.71 -2.79 0.81
CA GLU A 373 -20.96 -3.13 -0.39
C GLU A 373 -21.73 -2.65 -1.64
N PRO A 374 -21.07 -2.02 -2.62
CA PRO A 374 -21.77 -1.39 -3.74
C PRO A 374 -22.22 -2.38 -4.81
N PHE A 375 -21.52 -3.52 -4.96
CA PHE A 375 -21.75 -4.48 -6.02
C PHE A 375 -21.99 -5.88 -5.44
N GLN A 376 -23.20 -6.41 -5.60
CA GLN A 376 -23.59 -7.70 -5.06
C GLN A 376 -22.86 -8.84 -5.78
N ARG A 377 -22.82 -8.81 -7.11
CA ARG A 377 -22.09 -9.78 -7.95
C ARG A 377 -21.17 -9.05 -8.92
N LEU A 378 -20.02 -9.66 -9.19
CA LEU A 378 -19.03 -9.12 -10.12
C LEU A 378 -18.74 -10.14 -11.23
N ILE A 379 -18.82 -9.68 -12.48
CA ILE A 379 -18.39 -10.43 -13.65
C ILE A 379 -17.18 -9.72 -14.24
N THR A 380 -16.04 -10.39 -14.24
CA THR A 380 -14.83 -9.87 -14.91
C THR A 380 -14.74 -10.43 -16.32
N GLN A 381 -15.02 -9.60 -17.32
CA GLN A 381 -14.93 -10.00 -18.72
C GLN A 381 -13.47 -10.13 -19.17
N GLY A 382 -13.21 -11.07 -20.08
CA GLY A 382 -11.91 -11.19 -20.74
C GLY A 382 -11.65 -10.03 -21.71
N MET A 383 -10.38 -9.77 -22.01
CA MET A 383 -10.01 -8.78 -23.02
C MET A 383 -10.39 -9.27 -24.42
N VAL A 384 -10.98 -8.40 -25.24
CA VAL A 384 -11.14 -8.67 -26.67
C VAL A 384 -9.81 -8.42 -27.36
N LEU A 385 -9.17 -9.48 -27.85
CA LEU A 385 -7.88 -9.40 -28.53
C LEU A 385 -8.06 -9.36 -30.05
N LYS A 386 -7.43 -8.39 -30.72
CA LYS A 386 -7.48 -8.22 -32.19
C LYS A 386 -6.53 -9.16 -32.97
N ARG A 387 -5.57 -9.83 -32.31
CA ARG A 387 -4.58 -10.72 -32.95
C ARG A 387 -4.64 -12.13 -32.36
N TRP A 388 -5.06 -13.07 -33.20
CA TRP A 388 -5.14 -14.52 -32.95
C TRP A 388 -3.72 -15.14 -32.98
N VAL A 389 -3.39 -16.15 -32.17
CA VAL A 389 -3.59 -17.59 -32.43
C VAL A 389 -3.42 -17.88 -33.93
N SER A 390 -2.38 -18.63 -34.31
CA SER A 390 -2.13 -18.88 -35.72
C SER A 390 -3.32 -19.57 -36.38
N VAL A 391 -3.47 -19.41 -37.71
CA VAL A 391 -4.54 -20.07 -38.47
C VAL A 391 -4.52 -21.58 -38.19
N GLU A 392 -3.34 -22.18 -38.04
CA GLU A 392 -3.23 -23.59 -37.68
C GLU A 392 -3.86 -23.91 -36.32
N LYS A 393 -3.58 -23.11 -35.27
CA LYS A 393 -4.16 -23.35 -33.94
C LYS A 393 -5.67 -23.12 -33.89
N PHE A 394 -6.19 -22.20 -34.68
CA PHE A 394 -7.63 -21.98 -34.77
C PHE A 394 -8.32 -23.14 -35.49
N LEU A 395 -7.75 -23.62 -36.59
CA LEU A 395 -8.26 -24.78 -37.30
C LEU A 395 -8.17 -26.04 -36.43
N GLU A 396 -7.06 -26.26 -35.73
CA GLU A 396 -6.88 -27.40 -34.81
C GLU A 396 -7.94 -27.42 -33.70
N PHE A 397 -8.26 -26.26 -33.12
CA PHE A 397 -9.35 -26.13 -32.14
C PHE A 397 -10.71 -26.55 -32.72
N LEU A 398 -10.96 -26.27 -34.00
CA LEU A 398 -12.17 -26.68 -34.72
C LEU A 398 -12.09 -28.14 -35.23
N GLY A 399 -11.00 -28.85 -34.98
CA GLY A 399 -10.73 -30.18 -35.54
C GLY A 399 -10.50 -30.16 -37.05
N LEU A 400 -9.98 -29.04 -37.57
CA LEU A 400 -9.70 -28.80 -38.99
C LEU A 400 -8.19 -28.56 -39.20
N SER A 401 -7.75 -28.67 -40.44
CA SER A 401 -6.41 -28.31 -40.91
C SER A 401 -6.47 -27.26 -42.04
N PRO A 402 -5.34 -26.61 -42.39
CA PRO A 402 -5.29 -25.63 -43.48
C PRO A 402 -5.72 -26.16 -44.86
N GLU A 403 -5.75 -27.48 -45.03
CA GLU A 403 -6.19 -28.17 -46.25
C GLU A 403 -7.71 -28.37 -46.33
N ASP A 404 -8.44 -28.16 -45.23
CA ASP A 404 -9.89 -28.27 -45.20
C ASP A 404 -10.60 -27.11 -45.93
N SER A 405 -11.76 -27.39 -46.50
CA SER A 405 -12.50 -26.41 -47.29
C SER A 405 -13.15 -25.31 -46.43
N ILE A 406 -13.41 -24.16 -47.05
CA ILE A 406 -14.13 -23.04 -46.43
C ILE A 406 -15.53 -23.47 -45.98
N GLU A 407 -16.17 -24.40 -46.68
CA GLU A 407 -17.46 -24.98 -46.31
C GLU A 407 -17.38 -25.73 -44.97
N SER A 408 -16.34 -26.54 -44.75
CA SER A 408 -16.11 -27.26 -43.49
C SER A 408 -15.89 -26.29 -42.31
N LEU A 409 -15.13 -25.21 -42.55
CA LEU A 409 -14.93 -24.15 -41.57
C LEU A 409 -16.25 -23.47 -41.17
N LYS A 410 -17.08 -23.10 -42.16
CA LYS A 410 -18.39 -22.47 -41.90
C LYS A 410 -19.34 -23.39 -41.14
N ALA A 411 -19.32 -24.69 -41.43
CA ALA A 411 -20.12 -25.67 -40.69
C ALA A 411 -19.70 -25.75 -39.22
N LYS A 412 -18.39 -25.86 -38.94
CA LYS A 412 -17.85 -25.92 -37.57
C LYS A 412 -18.09 -24.64 -36.77
N ILE A 413 -17.98 -23.48 -37.40
CA ILE A 413 -18.31 -22.20 -36.75
C ILE A 413 -19.81 -22.15 -36.42
N SER A 414 -20.67 -22.61 -37.31
CA SER A 414 -22.13 -22.63 -37.10
C SER A 414 -22.53 -23.54 -35.93
N GLU A 415 -21.85 -24.68 -35.76
CA GLU A 415 -22.01 -25.61 -34.62
C GLU A 415 -21.64 -24.97 -33.27
N LEU A 416 -20.72 -23.99 -33.23
CA LEU A 416 -20.27 -23.32 -32.00
C LEU A 416 -21.15 -22.13 -31.58
N THR A 417 -21.95 -21.61 -32.50
CA THR A 417 -22.90 -20.51 -32.23
C THR A 417 -24.26 -20.97 -31.71
N LEU A 418 -24.50 -22.29 -31.66
CA LEU A 418 -25.59 -22.97 -30.95
C LEU A 418 -25.12 -23.40 -29.56
#